data_AF-A0A3C0A5A2-F1
#
_entry.id   AF-A0A3C0A5A2-F1
#
_cell.length_a   1.000
_cell.length_b   1.000
_cell.length_c   1.000
_cell.angle_alpha   90.00
_cell.angle_beta   90.00
_cell.angle_gamma   90.00
#
_symmetry.space_group_name_H-M   'P 1'
#
loop_
_entity.id
_entity.type
_entity.pdbx_description
1 polymer ?
#
loop_
_entity_poly.entity_id
_entity_poly.type
_entity_poly.pdbx_seq_one_letter_code
_entity_poly.pdbx_strand_id
1 'polypeptide(L)' 'GDNSIGLVIERNRKKLNVNDGLLWFCDTCNEKLHEVYFPLNDVEVDFFKHFKDFYGSEDLRTCNNCSTVMEVDKRFTN' A
#
# COMPACT_ATOMS: atom_id res chain seq x y z
N GLY A 1 14.45 -13.12 6.34
CA GLY A 1 15.59 -13.89 5.82
C GLY A 1 15.02 -15.02 5.01
N ASP A 2 15.69 -15.44 3.95
CA ASP A 2 15.19 -16.54 3.11
C ASP A 2 14.95 -17.77 4.01
N ASN A 3 13.71 -18.30 4.00
CA ASN A 3 13.16 -19.36 4.87
C ASN A 3 12.64 -18.96 6.27
N SER A 4 12.39 -17.69 6.56
CA SER A 4 11.64 -17.30 7.77
C SER A 4 10.14 -17.60 7.64
N ILE A 5 9.52 -18.12 8.70
CA ILE A 5 8.06 -18.28 8.81
C ILE A 5 7.50 -17.13 9.65
N GLY A 6 6.50 -16.42 9.12
CA GLY A 6 5.71 -15.43 9.85
C GLY A 6 4.30 -15.96 10.12
N LEU A 7 3.84 -15.91 11.37
CA LEU A 7 2.46 -16.20 11.74
C LEU A 7 1.69 -14.88 11.89
N VAL A 8 0.60 -14.75 11.14
CA VAL A 8 -0.30 -13.58 11.19
C VAL A 8 -1.70 -14.06 11.57
N ILE A 9 -2.29 -13.45 12.60
CA ILE A 9 -3.66 -13.71 13.03
C ILE A 9 -4.39 -12.38 13.08
N GLU A 10 -5.47 -12.27 12.30
CA GLU A 10 -6.28 -11.06 12.20
C GLU A 10 -7.74 -11.36 12.51
N ARG A 11 -8.46 -10.34 13.00
CA ARG A 11 -9.91 -10.43 13.17
C ARG A 11 -10.60 -10.10 11.85
N ASN A 12 -11.53 -10.95 11.43
CA ASN A 12 -12.39 -10.66 10.28
C ASN A 12 -13.27 -9.41 10.56
N ARG A 13 -13.24 -8.45 9.63
CA ARG A 13 -13.93 -7.16 9.74
C ARG A 13 -15.17 -7.04 8.87
N LYS A 14 -15.56 -8.07 8.09
CA LYS A 14 -16.68 -8.02 7.12
C LYS A 14 -18.03 -7.60 7.71
N LYS A 15 -18.25 -7.87 9.01
CA LYS A 15 -19.48 -7.52 9.74
C LYS A 15 -19.33 -6.28 10.62
N LEU A 16 -18.17 -5.64 10.60
CA LEU A 16 -17.88 -4.41 11.30
C LEU A 16 -17.92 -3.29 10.27
N ASN A 17 -18.57 -2.18 10.58
CA ASN A 17 -18.58 -1.00 9.70
C ASN A 17 -17.27 -0.21 9.88
N VAL A 18 -16.14 -0.84 9.58
CA VAL A 18 -14.79 -0.30 9.73
C VAL A 18 -14.01 -0.48 8.43
N ASN A 19 -13.14 0.49 8.13
CA ASN A 19 -12.25 0.44 6.99
C ASN A 19 -10.83 0.11 7.43
N ASP A 20 -10.12 -0.59 6.55
CA ASP A 20 -8.67 -0.71 6.54
C ASP A 20 -8.07 0.48 5.82
N GLY A 21 -6.80 0.78 6.12
CA GLY A 21 -6.06 1.88 5.52
C GLY A 21 -4.70 1.43 5.03
N LEU A 22 -4.34 1.80 3.80
CA LEU A 22 -2.98 1.71 3.28
C LEU A 22 -2.45 3.12 3.07
N LEU A 23 -1.24 3.36 3.60
CA LEU A 23 -0.57 4.65 3.55
C LEU A 23 0.84 4.47 2.99
N TRP A 24 1.26 5.37 2.11
CA TRP A 24 2.60 5.42 1.56
C TRP A 24 3.26 6.74 1.92
N PHE A 25 4.55 6.67 2.21
CA PHE A 25 5.36 7.81 2.64
C PHE A 25 6.62 7.90 1.78
N CYS A 26 7.12 9.10 1.58
CA CYS A 26 8.33 9.34 0.82
C CYS A 26 9.55 8.74 1.53
N ASP A 27 10.36 7.96 0.82
CA ASP A 27 11.57 7.32 1.38
C ASP A 27 12.64 8.33 1.83
N THR A 28 12.62 9.55 1.27
CA THR A 28 13.62 10.60 1.55
C THR A 28 13.26 11.47 2.75
N CYS A 29 12.00 11.93 2.82
CA CYS A 29 11.59 12.93 3.81
C CYS A 29 10.40 12.50 4.68
N ASN A 30 9.88 11.29 4.50
CA ASN A 30 8.75 10.72 5.23
C ASN A 30 7.43 11.52 5.10
N GLU A 31 7.32 12.40 4.11
CA GLU A 31 6.07 13.07 3.76
C GLU A 31 5.06 12.04 3.22
N LYS A 32 3.77 12.17 3.56
CA LYS A 32 2.76 11.24 3.07
C LYS A 32 2.53 11.45 1.57
N LEU A 33 2.66 10.38 0.80
CA LEU A 33 2.45 10.39 -0.66
C LEU A 33 0.99 10.13 -1.00
N HIS A 34 0.44 9.06 -0.43
CA HIS A 34 -0.91 8.60 -0.73
C HIS A 34 -1.50 7.87 0.47
N GLU A 35 -2.83 7.90 0.57
CA GLU A 35 -3.58 7.04 1.47
C GLU A 35 -4.89 6.62 0.83
N VAL A 36 -5.33 5.41 1.16
CA VAL A 36 -6.62 4.90 0.76
C VAL A 36 -7.24 4.13 1.93
N TYR A 37 -8.55 4.32 2.11
CA TYR A 37 -9.33 3.61 3.12
C TYR A 37 -10.45 2.84 2.43
N PHE A 38 -10.62 1.56 2.79
CA PHE A 38 -11.57 0.67 2.13
C PHE A 38 -12.06 -0.44 3.06
N PRO A 39 -13.27 -0.99 2.83
CA PRO A 39 -13.73 -2.17 3.55
C PRO A 39 -12.96 -3.40 3.07
N LEU A 40 -12.29 -4.10 3.98
CA LEU A 40 -11.48 -5.27 3.67
C LEU A 40 -12.33 -6.54 3.62
N ASN A 41 -12.42 -7.15 2.43
CA ASN A 41 -13.16 -8.39 2.20
C ASN A 41 -12.25 -9.58 1.88
N ASP A 42 -11.21 -9.36 1.10
CA ASP A 42 -10.20 -10.34 0.74
C ASP A 42 -8.85 -9.64 0.68
N VAL A 43 -7.94 -10.02 1.59
CA VAL A 43 -6.63 -9.36 1.75
C VAL A 43 -5.81 -9.45 0.46
N GLU A 44 -5.81 -10.61 -0.21
CA GLU A 44 -4.97 -10.80 -1.39
C GLU A 44 -5.48 -10.01 -2.58
N VAL A 45 -6.80 -9.95 -2.75
CA VAL A 45 -7.43 -9.24 -3.88
C VAL A 45 -7.48 -7.73 -3.64
N ASP A 46 -7.97 -7.31 -2.48
CA ASP A 46 -8.25 -5.89 -2.20
C ASP A 46 -6.95 -5.08 -2.07
N PHE A 47 -5.93 -5.62 -1.40
CA PHE A 47 -4.66 -4.90 -1.24
C PHE A 47 -3.92 -4.80 -2.58
N PHE A 48 -3.92 -5.87 -3.37
CA PHE A 48 -3.17 -5.90 -4.63
C PHE A 48 -3.72 -4.91 -5.66
N LYS A 49 -5.04 -4.65 -5.66
CA LYS A 49 -5.64 -3.57 -6.45
C LYS A 49 -5.02 -2.21 -6.07
N HIS A 50 -5.00 -1.88 -4.78
CA HIS A 50 -4.45 -0.62 -4.30
C HIS A 50 -2.93 -0.50 -4.52
N PHE A 51 -2.19 -1.61 -4.45
CA PHE A 51 -0.78 -1.63 -4.83
C PHE A 51 -0.58 -1.29 -6.30
N LYS A 52 -1.37 -1.87 -7.21
CA LYS A 52 -1.30 -1.54 -8.64
C LYS A 52 -1.65 -0.09 -8.92
N ASP A 53 -2.70 0.43 -8.28
CA ASP A 53 -3.11 1.83 -8.42
C ASP A 53 -1.98 2.79 -8.01
N PHE A 54 -1.34 2.55 -6.86
CA PHE A 54 -0.25 3.37 -6.36
C PHE A 54 1.04 3.20 -7.18
N TYR A 55 1.55 1.98 -7.34
CA TYR A 55 2.82 1.73 -8.02
C TYR A 55 2.76 1.98 -9.53
N GLY A 56 1.58 1.89 -10.15
CA GLY A 56 1.36 2.22 -11.56
C GLY A 56 1.29 3.72 -11.87
N SER A 57 1.18 4.59 -10.86
CA SER A 57 1.08 6.03 -11.03
C SER A 57 2.36 6.73 -10.59
N GLU A 58 3.04 7.45 -11.51
CA GLU A 58 4.18 8.29 -11.14
C GLU A 58 3.76 9.49 -10.30
N ASP A 59 2.62 10.09 -10.60
CA ASP A 59 2.09 11.23 -9.85
C ASP A 59 1.84 10.88 -8.38
N LEU A 60 1.23 9.72 -8.10
CA LEU A 60 1.00 9.27 -6.72
C LEU A 60 2.30 8.95 -5.98
N ARG A 61 3.36 8.60 -6.71
CA ARG A 61 4.69 8.28 -6.15
C ARG A 61 5.60 9.48 -6.03
N THR A 62 5.22 10.62 -6.58
CA THR A 62 6.03 11.84 -6.58
C THR A 62 5.75 12.64 -5.32
N CYS A 63 6.79 12.85 -4.51
CA CYS A 63 6.68 13.62 -3.29
C CYS A 63 6.48 15.11 -3.58
N ASN A 64 5.39 15.69 -3.07
CA ASN A 64 5.12 17.13 -3.20
C ASN A 64 6.06 18.03 -2.40
N ASN A 65 6.80 17.48 -1.42
CA ASN A 65 7.69 18.25 -0.56
C ASN A 65 9.14 18.28 -1.08
N CYS A 66 9.68 17.14 -1.52
CA CYS A 66 11.08 17.04 -1.95
C CYS A 66 11.26 16.59 -3.41
N SER A 67 10.17 16.44 -4.16
CA SER A 67 10.15 16.02 -5.57
C SER A 67 10.76 14.65 -5.87
N THR A 68 11.11 13.86 -4.84
CA THR A 68 11.57 12.49 -5.01
C THR A 68 10.42 11.63 -5.53
N VAL A 69 10.66 10.88 -6.60
CA VAL A 69 9.75 9.84 -7.10
C VAL A 69 10.12 8.53 -6.43
N MET A 70 9.18 7.89 -5.73
CA MET A 70 9.40 6.59 -5.09
C MET A 70 9.70 5.52 -6.15
N GLU A 71 10.76 4.76 -5.96
CA GLU A 71 11.13 3.64 -6.85
C GLU A 71 10.08 2.52 -6.81
N VAL A 72 9.94 1.81 -7.93
CA VAL A 72 8.93 0.75 -8.08
C VAL A 72 9.55 -0.59 -8.38
N ASP A 73 9.05 -1.63 -7.73
CA ASP A 73 9.40 -3.00 -8.06
C ASP A 73 8.58 -3.47 -9.28
N LYS A 74 9.27 -4.09 -10.25
CA LYS A 74 8.67 -4.60 -11.48
C LYS A 74 7.52 -5.59 -11.26
N ARG A 75 7.44 -6.22 -10.08
CA ARG A 75 6.33 -7.09 -9.68
C ARG A 75 4.97 -6.37 -9.64
N PHE A 76 4.97 -5.04 -9.52
CA PHE A 76 3.73 -4.24 -9.40
C PHE A 76 3.43 -3.36 -10.62
N THR A 77 4.31 -3.34 -11.64
CA THR A 77 4.21 -2.44 -12.80
C THR A 77 4.08 -3.15 -14.15
N ASN A 78 3.90 -4.48 -14.16
CA ASN A 78 3.69 -5.30 -15.37
C ASN A 78 2.22 -5.73 -15.54
#